data_AF-A0A7X7MNM3-F1
#
_entry.id   AF-A0A7X7MNM3-F1
#
_cell.length_a   1.000
_cell.length_b   1.000
_cell.length_c   1.000
_cell.angle_alpha   90.00
_cell.angle_beta   90.00
_cell.angle_gamma   90.00
#
_symmetry.space_group_name_H-M   'P 1'
#
loop_
_entity.id
_entity.type
_entity.pdbx_description
1 polymer ?
#
loop_
_entity_poly.entity_id
_entity_poly.type
_entity_poly.pdbx_seq_one_letter_code
_entity_poly.pdbx_strand_id
1 'polypeptide(L)'
;MTRGVSLWIIVGVVLCIRQAGGAAAAAPDFTVAPDGSDAASGSSAQPFATLDRARRAVRELKSREPGRGRPVVVRVRGGSYHLAQPLTFTPEDSGTAAAPVIYEAAEGEQPLLSAGTPVSGWRVTPEGRWQADLPA
;
A
#
# COMPACT_ATOMS: atom_id res chain seq x y z
N MET A 1 34.21 -40.58 58.55
CA MET A 1 34.44 -41.24 57.24
C MET A 1 33.08 -41.78 56.79
N THR A 2 32.41 -41.41 55.71
CA THR A 2 32.68 -40.57 54.52
C THR A 2 31.31 -40.13 54.00
N ARG A 3 31.19 -38.88 53.56
CA ARG A 3 30.01 -38.29 52.90
C ARG A 3 29.80 -38.92 51.52
N GLY A 4 28.56 -39.05 51.07
CA GLY A 4 28.23 -39.40 49.68
C GLY A 4 27.01 -38.63 49.20
N VAL A 5 27.20 -37.38 48.79
CA VAL A 5 26.16 -36.58 48.11
C VAL A 5 26.30 -36.84 46.63
N SER A 6 25.31 -37.49 46.01
CA SER A 6 25.26 -37.68 44.56
C SER A 6 24.64 -36.45 43.90
N LEU A 7 25.46 -35.72 43.15
CA LEU A 7 25.13 -34.50 42.41
C LEU A 7 24.59 -34.88 41.03
N TRP A 8 23.30 -34.65 40.78
CA TRP A 8 22.71 -34.75 39.45
C TRP A 8 22.90 -33.42 38.72
N ILE A 9 23.77 -33.40 37.71
CA ILE A 9 23.91 -32.25 36.79
C ILE A 9 22.76 -32.33 35.78
N ILE A 10 21.72 -31.53 35.96
CA ILE A 10 20.71 -31.29 34.92
C ILE A 10 21.31 -30.27 33.96
N VAL A 11 21.75 -30.74 32.79
CA VAL A 11 22.11 -29.87 31.67
C VAL A 11 20.82 -29.31 31.07
N GLY A 12 20.44 -28.11 31.49
CA GLY A 12 19.33 -27.38 30.91
C GLY A 12 19.73 -26.76 29.58
N VAL A 13 19.36 -27.41 28.47
CA VAL A 13 19.40 -26.78 27.16
C VAL A 13 18.22 -25.81 27.07
N VAL A 14 18.50 -24.53 27.27
CA VAL A 14 17.53 -23.46 27.00
C VAL A 14 17.53 -23.21 25.49
N LEU A 15 16.56 -23.81 24.81
CA LEU A 15 16.26 -23.49 23.41
C LEU A 15 15.53 -22.13 23.39
N CYS A 16 16.29 -21.05 23.17
CA CYS A 16 15.71 -19.75 22.86
C CYS A 16 15.04 -19.83 21.48
N ILE A 17 13.75 -20.17 21.42
CA ILE A 17 12.94 -19.96 20.23
C ILE A 17 12.93 -18.45 19.99
N ARG A 18 13.65 -17.99 18.95
CA ARG A 18 13.50 -16.62 18.46
C ARG A 18 12.08 -16.50 17.90
N GLN A 19 11.18 -15.92 18.70
CA GLN A 19 9.93 -15.39 18.17
C GLN A 19 10.31 -14.26 17.23
N ALA A 20 10.33 -14.56 15.93
CA ALA A 20 10.28 -13.53 14.90
C ALA A 20 8.89 -12.89 15.01
N GLY A 21 8.78 -11.86 15.86
CA GLY A 21 7.64 -10.97 15.87
C GLY A 21 7.63 -10.21 14.56
N GLY A 22 7.07 -10.80 13.51
CA GLY A 22 6.60 -10.05 12.37
C GLY A 22 5.52 -9.13 12.90
N ALA A 23 5.81 -7.83 12.99
CA ALA A 23 4.79 -6.84 13.24
C ALA A 23 3.78 -6.97 12.09
N ALA A 24 2.63 -7.58 12.35
CA ALA A 24 1.53 -7.58 11.40
C ALA A 24 1.26 -6.12 11.06
N ALA A 25 1.50 -5.74 9.80
CA ALA A 25 1.26 -4.38 9.36
C ALA A 25 -0.20 -4.05 9.71
N ALA A 26 -0.40 -2.93 10.42
CA ALA A 26 -1.74 -2.51 10.81
C ALA A 26 -2.64 -2.45 9.57
N ALA A 27 -3.89 -2.93 9.72
CA ALA A 27 -4.85 -2.91 8.63
C ALA A 27 -4.97 -1.49 8.06
N PRO A 28 -4.98 -1.33 6.73
CA PRO A 28 -5.06 -0.01 6.13
C PRO A 28 -6.43 0.62 6.39
N ASP A 29 -6.48 1.95 6.45
CA ASP A 29 -7.74 2.67 6.54
C ASP A 29 -8.46 2.67 5.20
N PHE A 30 -7.71 2.72 4.10
CA PHE A 30 -8.25 2.63 2.74
C PHE A 30 -7.39 1.75 1.85
N THR A 31 -8.02 1.09 0.89
CA THR A 31 -7.38 0.28 -0.15
C THR A 31 -7.76 0.83 -1.53
N VAL A 32 -6.79 0.88 -2.43
CA VAL A 32 -6.96 1.27 -3.84
C VAL A 32 -6.54 0.10 -4.72
N ALA A 33 -7.31 -0.22 -5.75
CA ALA A 33 -7.08 -1.35 -6.63
C ALA A 33 -7.52 -1.03 -8.07
N PRO A 34 -6.83 -1.52 -9.12
CA PRO A 34 -7.23 -1.25 -10.51
C PRO A 34 -8.63 -1.81 -10.86
N ASP A 35 -9.05 -2.87 -10.15
CA ASP A 35 -10.35 -3.52 -10.25
C ASP A 35 -11.39 -2.96 -9.24
N GLY A 36 -11.05 -1.88 -8.54
CA GLY A 36 -11.91 -1.25 -7.54
C GLY A 36 -13.02 -0.36 -8.13
N SER A 37 -13.71 0.37 -7.25
CA SER A 37 -14.74 1.34 -7.62
C SER A 37 -14.71 2.57 -6.72
N ASP A 38 -14.79 3.78 -7.29
CA ASP A 38 -14.80 5.01 -6.50
C ASP A 38 -16.11 5.28 -5.75
N ALA A 39 -17.15 4.50 -6.06
CA ALA A 39 -18.40 4.46 -5.29
C ALA A 39 -18.35 3.48 -4.11
N ALA A 40 -17.28 2.68 -4.00
CA ALA A 40 -17.11 1.72 -2.93
C ALA A 40 -16.79 2.39 -1.58
N SER A 41 -16.68 1.59 -0.52
CA SER A 41 -16.32 2.05 0.82
C SER A 41 -14.83 2.37 0.99
N GLY A 42 -13.96 1.81 0.12
CA GLY A 42 -12.51 1.90 0.24
C GLY A 42 -11.90 0.87 1.19
N SER A 43 -12.69 -0.09 1.70
CA SER A 43 -12.16 -1.21 2.49
C SER A 43 -11.35 -2.18 1.61
N SER A 44 -10.58 -3.08 2.22
CA SER A 44 -9.83 -4.09 1.45
C SER A 44 -10.72 -5.03 0.61
N ALA A 45 -11.97 -5.25 1.02
CA ALA A 45 -12.94 -6.05 0.26
C ALA A 45 -13.69 -5.24 -0.82
N GLN A 46 -13.70 -3.91 -0.69
CA GLN A 46 -14.38 -3.00 -1.60
C GLN A 46 -13.48 -1.77 -1.84
N PRO A 47 -12.36 -1.96 -2.56
CA PRO A 47 -11.35 -0.92 -2.71
C PRO A 47 -11.83 0.20 -3.64
N PHE A 48 -11.25 1.39 -3.47
CA PHE A 48 -11.39 2.47 -4.44
C PHE A 48 -10.68 2.13 -5.75
N ALA A 49 -11.14 2.70 -6.86
CA ALA A 49 -10.46 2.56 -8.15
C ALA A 49 -9.29 3.54 -8.27
N THR A 50 -9.42 4.74 -7.67
CA THR A 50 -8.46 5.83 -7.89
C THR A 50 -7.80 6.34 -6.61
N LEU A 51 -6.57 6.84 -6.77
CA LEU A 51 -5.84 7.54 -5.71
C LEU A 51 -6.49 8.88 -5.35
N ASP A 52 -7.15 9.55 -6.31
CA ASP A 52 -7.91 10.78 -6.02
C ASP A 52 -9.04 10.51 -5.03
N ARG A 53 -9.83 9.46 -5.27
CA ARG A 53 -10.91 9.08 -4.36
C ARG A 53 -10.37 8.75 -2.97
N ALA A 54 -9.25 8.04 -2.89
CA ALA A 54 -8.59 7.75 -1.62
C ALA A 54 -8.14 9.02 -0.90
N ARG A 55 -7.53 9.99 -1.61
CA ARG A 55 -7.16 11.30 -1.05
C ARG A 55 -8.36 12.03 -0.45
N ARG A 56 -9.49 12.05 -1.16
CA ARG A 56 -10.75 12.62 -0.62
C ARG A 56 -11.23 11.88 0.63
N ALA A 57 -11.17 10.55 0.64
CA ALA A 57 -11.54 9.74 1.80
C ALA A 57 -10.62 9.99 3.02
N VAL A 58 -9.33 10.23 2.80
CA VAL A 58 -8.39 10.65 3.86
C VAL A 58 -8.81 11.99 4.47
N ARG A 59 -9.16 12.97 3.64
CA ARG A 59 -9.65 14.28 4.13
C ARG A 59 -10.94 14.14 4.94
N GLU A 60 -11.88 13.34 4.43
CA GLU A 60 -13.13 13.02 5.13
C GLU A 60 -12.85 12.37 6.49
N LEU A 61 -11.95 11.39 6.54
CA LEU A 61 -11.56 10.70 7.79
C LEU A 61 -10.95 11.67 8.79
N LYS A 62 -10.01 12.51 8.36
CA LYS A 62 -9.39 13.52 9.23
C LYS A 62 -10.39 14.53 9.77
N SER A 63 -11.38 14.92 8.97
CA SER A 63 -12.47 15.81 9.41
C SER A 63 -13.35 15.13 10.47
N ARG A 64 -13.64 13.84 10.31
CA ARG A 64 -14.40 13.04 11.30
C ARG A 64 -13.60 12.76 12.58
N GLU A 65 -12.27 12.68 12.48
CA GLU A 65 -11.36 12.33 13.58
C GLU A 65 -10.22 13.36 13.77
N PRO A 66 -10.52 14.61 14.18
CA PRO A 66 -9.53 15.71 14.20
C PRO A 66 -8.40 15.55 15.23
N GLY A 67 -8.50 14.59 16.16
CA GLY A 67 -7.49 14.30 17.19
C GLY A 67 -6.83 12.94 17.03
N ARG A 68 -6.95 12.31 15.87
CA ARG A 68 -6.44 10.97 15.61
C ARG A 68 -4.93 10.89 15.86
N GLY A 69 -4.52 10.05 16.81
CA GLY A 69 -3.12 9.86 17.22
C GLY A 69 -2.39 8.72 16.51
N ARG A 70 -2.93 8.18 15.41
CA ARG A 70 -2.31 7.12 14.61
C ARG A 70 -2.26 7.49 13.13
N PRO A 71 -1.32 6.92 12.35
CA PRO A 71 -1.25 7.15 10.91
C PRO A 71 -2.58 6.89 10.19
N VAL A 72 -2.75 7.54 9.05
CA VAL A 72 -3.74 7.14 8.03
C VAL A 72 -3.01 6.38 6.95
N VAL A 73 -3.37 5.12 6.74
CA VAL A 73 -2.69 4.24 5.77
C VAL A 73 -3.60 3.98 4.58
N VAL A 74 -3.12 4.33 3.39
CA VAL A 74 -3.73 4.01 2.09
C VAL A 74 -2.87 2.94 1.43
N ARG A 75 -3.43 1.73 1.30
CA ARG A 75 -2.79 0.58 0.67
C ARG A 75 -3.12 0.56 -0.82
N VAL A 76 -2.12 0.50 -1.68
CA VAL A 76 -2.28 0.52 -3.14
C VAL A 76 -1.90 -0.85 -3.70
N ARG A 77 -2.88 -1.59 -4.24
CA ARG A 77 -2.65 -2.88 -4.88
C ARG A 77 -1.86 -2.71 -6.18
N GLY A 78 -1.19 -3.77 -6.61
CA GLY A 78 -0.40 -3.80 -7.83
C GLY A 78 -1.26 -3.60 -9.07
N GLY A 79 -0.63 -3.06 -10.11
CA GLY A 79 -1.26 -2.77 -11.39
C GLY A 79 -1.07 -1.33 -11.83
N SER A 80 -1.63 -1.00 -12.99
CA SER A 80 -1.41 0.29 -13.64
C SER A 80 -2.56 1.26 -13.36
N TYR A 81 -2.24 2.40 -12.77
CA TYR A 81 -3.16 3.50 -12.50
C TYR A 81 -2.91 4.63 -13.47
N HIS A 82 -3.84 4.83 -14.41
CA HIS A 82 -3.74 5.94 -15.37
C HIS A 82 -4.26 7.24 -14.75
N LEU A 83 -3.42 8.27 -14.77
CA LEU A 83 -3.72 9.60 -14.27
C LEU A 83 -4.07 10.50 -15.45
N ALA A 84 -5.37 10.76 -15.65
CA ALA A 84 -5.84 11.72 -16.66
C ALA A 84 -5.50 13.17 -16.29
N GLN A 85 -5.26 13.43 -15.00
CA GLN A 85 -4.89 14.73 -14.44
C GLN A 85 -3.87 14.53 -13.31
N PRO A 86 -3.09 15.56 -12.94
CA PRO A 86 -2.14 15.48 -11.83
C PRO A 86 -2.81 15.08 -10.51
N LEU A 87 -2.19 14.17 -9.77
CA LEU A 87 -2.55 13.87 -8.38
C LEU A 87 -1.91 14.92 -7.45
N THR A 88 -2.65 15.98 -7.13
CA THR A 88 -2.12 17.12 -6.37
C THR A 88 -2.37 17.01 -4.87
N PHE A 89 -1.33 16.90 -4.05
CA PHE A 89 -1.49 16.98 -2.59
C PHE A 89 -1.45 18.43 -2.11
N THR A 90 -2.37 18.81 -1.22
CA THR A 90 -2.45 20.15 -0.59
C THR A 90 -2.24 20.03 0.92
N PRO A 91 -2.12 21.15 1.68
CA PRO A 91 -1.98 21.08 3.14
C PRO A 91 -3.08 20.28 3.87
N GLU A 92 -4.27 20.17 3.26
CA GLU A 92 -5.38 19.36 3.78
C GLU A 92 -5.07 17.86 3.82
N ASP A 93 -4.10 17.40 3.01
CA ASP A 93 -3.69 16.00 2.91
C ASP A 93 -2.57 15.63 3.89
N SER A 94 -1.94 16.62 4.54
CA SER A 94 -0.81 16.40 5.43
C SER A 94 -1.22 15.72 6.74
N GLY A 95 -0.40 14.80 7.23
CA GLY A 95 -0.48 14.32 8.61
C GLY A 95 0.35 15.17 9.57
N THR A 96 0.53 14.67 10.79
CA THR A 96 1.56 15.17 11.71
C THR A 96 2.71 14.18 11.79
N ALA A 97 3.83 14.53 12.45
CA ALA A 97 4.91 13.58 12.70
C ALA A 97 4.45 12.35 13.52
N ALA A 98 3.47 12.51 14.41
CA ALA A 98 2.91 11.43 15.22
C ALA A 98 1.80 10.64 14.48
N ALA A 99 1.12 11.27 13.53
CA ALA A 99 0.03 10.68 12.74
C ALA A 99 0.17 11.06 11.26
N PRO A 100 1.17 10.49 10.54
CA PRO A 100 1.38 10.76 9.12
C PRO A 100 0.26 10.17 8.25
N VAL A 101 0.13 10.69 7.04
CA VAL A 101 -0.67 10.05 5.97
C VAL A 101 0.32 9.30 5.07
N ILE A 102 0.10 7.99 4.91
CA ILE A 102 1.02 7.09 4.21
C ILE A 102 0.27 6.46 3.04
N TYR A 103 0.82 6.62 1.83
CA TYR A 103 0.43 5.86 0.65
C TYR A 103 1.51 4.83 0.39
N GLU A 104 1.17 3.55 0.44
CA GLU A 104 2.13 2.47 0.31
C GLU A 104 1.60 1.34 -0.57
N ALA A 105 2.52 0.66 -1.26
CA ALA A 105 2.18 -0.52 -2.03
C ALA A 105 1.66 -1.65 -1.11
N ALA A 106 0.77 -2.48 -1.64
CA ALA A 106 0.49 -3.78 -1.04
C ALA A 106 1.73 -4.65 -0.99
N GLU A 107 1.79 -5.54 0.01
CA GLU A 107 2.99 -6.31 0.30
C GLU A 107 3.38 -7.18 -0.91
N GLY A 108 4.60 -6.99 -1.41
CA GLY A 108 5.09 -7.68 -2.60
C GLY A 108 4.49 -7.20 -3.93
N GLU A 109 3.59 -6.21 -3.91
CA GLU A 109 2.93 -5.68 -5.10
C GLU A 109 3.63 -4.40 -5.60
N GLN A 110 3.49 -4.12 -6.90
CA GLN A 110 4.15 -2.99 -7.56
C GLN A 110 3.11 -2.13 -8.31
N PRO A 111 2.49 -1.15 -7.64
CA PRO A 111 1.61 -0.19 -8.31
C PRO A 111 2.41 0.74 -9.23
N LEU A 112 1.95 0.89 -10.46
CA LEU A 112 2.52 1.80 -11.45
C LEU A 112 1.55 2.98 -11.67
N LEU A 113 1.98 4.20 -11.39
CA LEU A 113 1.23 5.40 -11.70
C LEU A 113 1.72 5.94 -13.04
N SER A 114 0.85 6.01 -14.04
CA SER A 114 1.16 6.47 -15.39
C SER A 114 0.28 7.65 -15.76
N ALA A 115 0.88 8.78 -16.14
CA ALA A 115 0.17 9.86 -16.82
C ALA A 115 0.28 9.76 -18.36
N GLY A 116 0.84 8.65 -18.87
CA GLY A 116 1.01 8.42 -20.30
C GLY A 116 -0.28 7.90 -20.95
N THR A 117 -0.47 8.25 -22.22
CA THR A 117 -1.54 7.70 -23.06
C THR A 117 -0.98 6.55 -23.89
N PRO A 118 -1.56 5.34 -23.83
CA PRO A 118 -1.13 4.22 -24.67
C PRO A 118 -1.26 4.56 -26.16
N VAL A 119 -0.18 4.39 -26.93
CA VAL A 119 -0.23 4.46 -28.39
C VAL A 119 -0.68 3.11 -28.94
N SER A 120 -1.81 3.10 -29.63
CA SER A 120 -2.43 1.92 -30.22
C SER A 120 -2.64 2.12 -31.73
N GLY A 121 -3.19 1.12 -32.44
CA GLY A 121 -3.46 1.24 -33.88
C GLY A 121 -2.20 1.14 -34.76
N TRP A 122 -1.18 0.42 -34.28
CA TRP A 122 0.05 0.19 -35.02
C TRP A 122 -0.19 -0.59 -36.32
N ARG A 123 0.35 -0.07 -37.43
CA ARG A 123 0.31 -0.66 -38.77
C ARG A 123 1.71 -0.71 -39.38
N VAL A 124 1.96 -1.71 -40.22
CA VAL A 124 3.21 -1.86 -40.98
C VAL A 124 3.03 -1.20 -42.36
N THR A 125 3.95 -0.32 -42.76
CA THR A 125 3.95 0.33 -44.09
C THR A 125 4.49 -0.62 -45.17
N PRO A 126 4.27 -0.33 -46.48
CA PRO A 126 4.86 -1.12 -47.57
C PRO A 126 6.40 -1.23 -47.51
N GLU A 127 7.07 -0.26 -46.91
CA GLU A 127 8.52 -0.23 -46.68
C GLU A 127 8.94 -0.98 -45.41
N GLY A 128 8.02 -1.67 -44.72
CA GLY A 128 8.29 -2.45 -43.52
C GLY A 128 8.44 -1.63 -42.23
N ARG A 129 7.96 -0.38 -42.19
CA ARG A 129 8.04 0.49 -40.98
C ARG A 129 6.79 0.38 -40.12
N TRP A 130 6.93 0.54 -38.81
CA TRP A 130 5.78 0.67 -37.91
C TRP A 130 5.30 2.12 -37.82
N GLN A 131 4.01 2.33 -37.99
CA GLN A 131 3.34 3.63 -37.91
C GLN A 131 2.08 3.50 -37.05
N ALA A 132 1.77 4.52 -36.26
CA ALA A 132 0.51 4.66 -35.53
C ALA A 132 0.07 6.13 -35.56
N ASP A 133 -1.23 6.37 -35.46
CA ASP A 133 -1.76 7.70 -35.28
C ASP A 133 -1.82 8.01 -33.78
N LEU A 134 -1.39 9.21 -33.39
CA LEU A 134 -1.38 9.58 -31.99
C LEU A 134 -2.81 9.86 -31.50
N PRO A 135 -3.16 9.42 -30.28
CA PRO A 135 -4.40 9.85 -29.63
C PRO A 135 -4.41 11.38 -29.46
N ALA A 136 -5.60 11.97 -29.50
CA ALA A 136 -5.83 13.41 -29.40
C ALA A 136 -5.36 14.01 -28.06
#